data_AF-A0A644U1X1-F1
#
_entry.id   AF-A0A644U1X1-F1
#
_cell.length_a   1.000
_cell.length_b   1.000
_cell.length_c   1.000
_cell.angle_alpha   90.00
_cell.angle_beta   90.00
_cell.angle_gamma   90.00
#
_symmetry.space_group_name_H-M   'P 1'
#
loop_
_entity.id
_entity.type
_entity.pdbx_description
1 polymer ?
#
loop_
_entity_poly.entity_id
_entity_poly.type
_entity_poly.pdbx_seq_one_letter_code
_entity_poly.pdbx_strand_id
1 'polypeptide(L)' 'MTLYAHISPRDKRRYYLHKRLSPSVSRIMAKKRLIFLETSTLETLTKGQRRNLAELQRTYGYSVQSEIPQE' A
#
# COMPACT_ATOMS: atom_id res chain seq x y z
N MET A 1 -5.16 32.06 8.98
CA MET A 1 -4.29 31.63 7.86
C MET A 1 -4.36 30.12 7.75
N THR A 2 -5.12 29.59 6.79
CA THR A 2 -5.22 28.16 6.52
C THR A 2 -4.03 27.75 5.67
N LEU A 3 -3.04 27.09 6.29
CA LEU A 3 -1.93 26.44 5.59
C LEU A 3 -2.50 25.25 4.81
N TYR A 4 -2.85 25.46 3.55
CA TYR A 4 -3.05 24.36 2.61
C TYR A 4 -1.70 23.73 2.36
N ALA A 5 -1.39 22.65 3.10
CA ALA A 5 -0.23 21.84 2.85
C ALA A 5 -0.29 21.34 1.39
N HIS A 6 0.55 21.89 0.53
CA HIS A 6 0.68 21.44 -0.85
C HIS A 6 1.29 20.04 -0.84
N ILE A 7 0.43 19.02 -0.81
CA ILE A 7 0.84 17.63 -0.99
C ILE A 7 1.29 17.48 -2.43
N SER A 8 2.54 17.05 -2.63
CA SER A 8 3.08 16.84 -3.97
C SER A 8 2.20 15.85 -4.77
N PRO A 9 2.09 15.98 -6.10
CA PRO A 9 1.33 15.03 -6.92
C PRO A 9 1.77 13.58 -6.70
N ARG A 10 3.05 13.37 -6.41
CA ARG A 10 3.65 12.08 -6.08
C ARG A 10 3.14 11.52 -4.74
N ASP A 11 3.06 12.35 -3.71
CA ASP A 11 2.53 11.94 -2.40
C ASP A 11 1.02 11.69 -2.45
N LYS A 12 0.27 12.47 -3.24
CA LYS A 12 -1.16 12.20 -3.51
C LYS A 12 -1.32 10.83 -4.17
N ARG A 13 -0.54 10.53 -5.21
CA ARG A 13 -0.59 9.23 -5.91
C ARG A 13 -0.26 8.07 -4.97
N ARG A 14 0.80 8.19 -4.16
CA ARG A 14 1.14 7.20 -3.12
C ARG A 14 -0.02 6.95 -2.17
N TYR A 15 -0.67 8.01 -1.67
CA TYR A 15 -1.84 7.90 -0.79
C TYR A 15 -2.99 7.14 -1.45
N TYR A 16 -3.31 7.43 -2.72
CA TYR A 16 -4.38 6.73 -3.44
C TYR A 16 -4.07 5.25 -3.69
N LEU A 17 -2.81 4.89 -3.96
CA LEU A 17 -2.40 3.50 -4.10
C LEU A 17 -2.65 2.72 -2.80
N HIS A 18 -2.27 3.29 -1.65
CA HIS A 18 -2.56 2.71 -0.34
C HIS A 18 -4.06 2.52 -0.11
N LYS A 19 -4.86 3.56 -0.38
CA LYS A 19 -6.33 3.50 -0.21
C LYS A 19 -6.97 2.40 -1.07
N ARG A 20 -6.49 2.19 -2.30
CA ARG A 20 -7.01 1.16 -3.22
C ARG A 20 -6.59 -0.26 -2.86
N LEU A 21 -5.64 -0.42 -1.94
CA LEU A 21 -5.22 -1.72 -1.43
C LEU A 21 -5.96 -2.12 -0.14
N SER A 22 -6.78 -1.21 0.41
CA SER A 22 -7.33 -1.29 1.76
C SER A 22 -8.37 -2.40 2.07
N PRO A 23 -8.91 -3.21 1.15
CA PRO A 23 -9.64 -4.42 1.56
C PRO A 23 -8.76 -5.68 1.61
N SER A 24 -7.52 -5.66 1.11
CA SER A 24 -6.67 -6.87 0.99
C SER A 24 -5.31 -6.71 1.67
N VAL A 25 -5.10 -5.62 2.39
CA VAL A 25 -3.89 -5.35 3.15
C VAL A 25 -4.25 -5.32 4.62
N SER A 26 -3.66 -6.22 5.42
CA SER A 26 -3.81 -6.24 6.87
C SER A 26 -3.27 -4.95 7.49
N ARG A 27 -2.07 -4.53 7.06
CA ARG A 27 -1.35 -3.39 7.67
C ARG A 27 -0.41 -2.68 6.69
N ILE A 28 -0.31 -1.35 6.79
CA ILE A 28 0.66 -0.56 6.02
C ILE A 28 1.52 0.26 6.98
N MET A 29 2.83 0.03 6.95
CA MET A 29 3.81 0.87 7.64
C MET A 29 4.46 1.83 6.64
N ALA A 30 3.76 2.93 6.33
CA ALA A 30 4.21 3.88 5.31
C ALA A 30 5.60 4.48 5.57
N LYS A 31 5.94 4.76 6.84
CA LYS A 31 7.27 5.28 7.22
C LYS A 31 8.40 4.28 6.97
N LYS A 32 8.14 2.99 7.20
CA LYS A 32 9.10 1.90 6.94
C LYS A 32 9.03 1.35 5.52
N ARG A 33 8.09 1.86 4.71
CA ARG A 33 7.77 1.38 3.37
C ARG A 33 7.44 -0.12 3.35
N LEU A 34 6.71 -0.60 4.35
CA LEU A 34 6.25 -1.99 4.41
C LEU A 34 4.75 -2.09 4.20
N ILE A 35 4.33 -3.10 3.45
CA ILE A 35 2.92 -3.47 3.23
C ILE A 35 2.78 -4.92 3.67
N PHE A 36 1.86 -5.18 4.58
CA PHE A 36 1.59 -6.50 5.13
C PHE A 36 0.30 -7.03 4.53
N LEU A 37 0.40 -8.16 3.82
CA LEU A 37 -0.72 -8.89 3.27
C LEU A 37 -0.96 -10.12 4.13
N GLU A 38 -2.22 -10.48 4.36
CA GLU A 38 -2.52 -11.81 4.91
C GLU A 38 -2.12 -12.87 3.88
N THR A 39 -1.64 -14.03 4.33
CA THR A 39 -1.23 -15.11 3.43
C THR A 39 -2.35 -15.54 2.48
N SER A 40 -3.60 -15.55 2.95
CA SER A 40 -4.83 -15.81 2.18
C SER A 40 -5.11 -14.75 1.10
N THR A 41 -4.71 -13.50 1.34
CA THR A 41 -4.96 -12.38 0.42
C THR A 41 -4.01 -12.35 -0.77
N LEU A 42 -2.81 -12.92 -0.67
CA LEU A 42 -1.81 -12.95 -1.74
C LEU A 42 -2.32 -13.66 -3.01
N GLU A 43 -3.03 -14.77 -2.83
CA GLU A 43 -3.58 -15.59 -3.92
C GLU A 43 -4.87 -14.99 -4.51
N THR A 44 -5.60 -14.21 -3.72
CA THR A 44 -6.89 -13.62 -4.08
C THR A 44 -6.79 -12.19 -4.61
N LEU A 45 -5.57 -11.63 -4.71
CA LEU A 45 -5.37 -10.28 -5.24
C LEU A 45 -5.88 -10.14 -6.68
N THR A 46 -6.79 -9.18 -6.86
CA THR A 46 -7.24 -8.76 -8.18
C THR A 46 -6.08 -8.20 -9.01
N LYS A 47 -6.23 -8.23 -10.33
CA LYS A 47 -5.26 -7.64 -11.28
C LYS A 47 -4.97 -6.16 -10.96
N GLY A 48 -5.99 -5.42 -10.51
CA GLY A 48 -5.85 -4.01 -10.10
C GLY A 48 -4.97 -3.83 -8.87
N GLN A 49 -5.17 -4.67 -7.85
CA GLN A 49 -4.37 -4.62 -6.62
C GLN A 49 -2.91 -5.00 -6.88
N ARG A 50 -2.66 -6.05 -7.68
CA ARG A 50 -1.30 -6.43 -8.09
C ARG A 50 -0.57 -5.29 -8.81
N ARG A 51 -1.26 -4.56 -9.69
CA ARG A 51 -0.70 -3.36 -10.35
C ARG A 51 -0.36 -2.27 -9.35
N ASN A 52 -1.25 -2.00 -8.37
CA ASN A 52 -0.99 -0.99 -7.35
C ASN A 52 0.21 -1.36 -6.46
N LEU A 53 0.35 -2.63 -6.07
CA LEU A 53 1.51 -3.13 -5.32
C LEU A 53 2.79 -3.00 -6.13
N ALA A 54 2.78 -3.41 -7.40
CA ALA A 54 3.93 -3.28 -8.28
C ALA A 54 4.38 -1.81 -8.42
N GLU A 55 3.43 -0.87 -8.48
CA GLU A 55 3.75 0.56 -8.50
C GLU A 55 4.36 1.03 -7.18
N LEU A 56 3.83 0.60 -6.04
CA LEU A 56 4.39 0.91 -4.72
C LEU A 56 5.82 0.35 -4.57
N GLN A 57 6.09 -0.85 -5.07
CA GLN A 57 7.42 -1.45 -5.06
C GLN A 57 8.39 -0.68 -5.97
N ARG A 58 8.05 -0.51 -7.26
CA ARG A 58 8.97 0.08 -8.26
C ARG A 58 9.19 1.57 -8.07
N THR A 59 8.14 2.33 -7.78
CA THR A 59 8.19 3.81 -7.80
C THR A 59 8.45 4.42 -6.43
N TYR A 60 8.04 3.72 -5.36
CA TYR A 60 8.09 4.24 -4.00
C TYR A 60 8.93 3.37 -3.06
N GLY A 61 9.48 2.26 -3.53
CA GLY A 61 10.40 1.39 -2.78
C GLY A 61 9.74 0.68 -1.60
N TYR A 62 8.47 0.29 -1.74
CA TYR A 62 7.81 -0.53 -0.72
C TYR A 62 8.22 -2.00 -0.82
N SER A 63 8.31 -2.67 0.32
CA SER A 63 8.41 -4.11 0.41
C SER A 63 7.09 -4.70 0.87
N VAL A 64 6.70 -5.82 0.27
CA VAL A 64 5.49 -6.56 0.63
C VAL A 64 5.91 -7.73 1.51
N GLN A 65 5.31 -7.86 2.68
CA GLN A 65 5.53 -8.95 3.62
C GLN A 65 4.22 -9.70 3.83
N SER A 66 4.31 -11.00 3.99
CA SER A 66 3.18 -11.84 4.38
C SER A 66 3.08 -11.82 5.91
N GLU A 67 1.92 -11.44 6.45
CA GLU A 67 1.62 -11.55 7.87
C GLU A 67 0.87 -12.87 8.08
N ILE A 68 1.41 -13.72 8.96
CA ILE A 68 0.70 -14.91 9.43
C ILE A 68 -0.33 -14.39 10.44
N PRO A 69 -1.63 -14.63 10.25
CA PRO A 69 -2.64 -14.23 11.22
C PRO A 69 -2.30 -14.90 12.57
N GLN A 70 -2.12 -14.08 13.61
CA GLN A 70 -2.04 -14.58 14.98
C GLN A 70 -3.48 -14.86 15.43
N GLU A 71 -3.84 -16.14 15.51
CA GLU A 71 -5.05 -16.63 16.19
C GLU A 71 -5.00 -16.36 17.69
#